data_AF-A0A1Y5PID3-F1
#
_entry.id   AF-A0A1Y5PID3-F1
#
_cell.length_a   1.000
_cell.length_b   1.000
_cell.length_c   1.000
_cell.angle_alpha   90.00
_cell.angle_beta   90.00
_cell.angle_gamma   90.00
#
_symmetry.space_group_name_H-M   'P 1'
#
loop_
_entity.id
_entity.type
_entity.pdbx_description
1 polymer ?
#
loop_
_entity_poly.entity_id
_entity_poly.type
_entity_poly.pdbx_seq_one_letter_code
_entity_poly.pdbx_strand_id
1 'polypeptide(L)'
;MSDPTIRDNETVAAGLAAWWTAHHPIARNVEVIEVRRPAAGRSNETVLATVVCNGESHPVALRLPTVQPSFPTYDLGAQAAVQTALQANGIPAARPIAFEADESWLGAPFLVMTAEPGRSFGDAPALDSWLAGAGEAVQRRVHDGFATLLAAVHHLDWRQAGLHKVLRGSHGGLAAEVRWWLDYLNWAADGNPHPRLQSLAQWCEANVPTSEPPLSLCWGDARVGNVLYDDHGDVTAALDWELATIGPAEMDVAWWFALDDLLSNLIGRTVPGFPNNETAQQNYEARLGRPLQDLGWHKIFVTLRTAAVTDRQARTAAALGATYRGVNVDNNPVLAYGEQLIDQCDNW
;
A
#
# COMPACT_ATOMS: atom_id res chain seq x y z
N MET A 1 11.95 26.19 2.34
CA MET A 1 11.89 25.86 3.78
C MET A 1 11.84 24.35 3.85
N SER A 2 12.78 23.73 4.58
CA SER A 2 12.79 22.27 4.78
C SER A 2 11.53 21.85 5.52
N ASP A 3 10.85 20.83 5.03
CA ASP A 3 9.72 20.22 5.72
C ASP A 3 10.27 19.56 7.01
N PRO A 4 9.86 20.01 8.21
CA PRO A 4 10.40 19.49 9.48
C PRO A 4 9.98 18.04 9.77
N THR A 5 9.14 17.45 8.90
CA THR A 5 8.63 16.09 9.05
C THR A 5 9.47 15.03 8.30
N ILE A 6 10.48 15.44 7.54
CA ILE A 6 11.37 14.56 6.76
C ILE A 6 12.84 14.87 7.04
N ARG A 7 13.69 13.86 6.89
CA ARG A 7 15.14 14.03 7.02
C ARG A 7 15.68 14.76 5.79
N ASP A 8 16.68 15.61 5.97
CA ASP A 8 17.30 16.28 4.83
C ASP A 8 18.12 15.27 4.00
N ASN A 9 18.26 15.57 2.70
CA ASN A 9 18.92 14.66 1.77
C ASN A 9 20.41 14.45 2.07
N GLU A 10 21.09 15.44 2.66
CA GLU A 10 22.52 15.34 2.97
C GLU A 10 22.75 14.37 4.13
N THR A 11 21.93 14.47 5.18
CA THR A 11 21.91 13.51 6.30
C THR A 11 21.63 12.09 5.80
N VAL A 12 20.63 11.91 4.92
CA VAL A 12 20.32 10.58 4.38
C VAL A 12 21.48 10.04 3.53
N ALA A 13 22.09 10.87 2.68
CA ALA A 13 23.22 10.48 1.87
C ALA A 13 24.42 10.02 2.73
N ALA A 14 24.77 10.81 3.74
CA ALA A 14 25.90 10.54 4.62
C ALA A 14 25.68 9.26 5.45
N GLY A 15 24.49 9.11 6.06
CA GLY A 15 24.16 7.92 6.84
C GLY A 15 24.13 6.64 6.00
N LEU A 16 23.53 6.70 4.79
CA LEU A 16 23.51 5.57 3.88
C LEU A 16 24.92 5.17 3.41
N ALA A 17 25.79 6.14 3.08
CA ALA A 17 27.16 5.86 2.66
C ALA A 17 27.96 5.16 3.77
N ALA A 18 27.81 5.64 5.01
CA ALA A 18 28.46 5.05 6.18
C ALA A 18 27.94 3.63 6.46
N TRP A 19 26.62 3.44 6.44
CA TRP A 19 25.97 2.15 6.61
C TRP A 19 26.42 1.14 5.54
N TRP A 20 26.45 1.55 4.27
CA TRP A 20 26.84 0.70 3.15
C TRP A 20 28.30 0.27 3.25
N THR A 21 29.18 1.19 3.65
CA THR A 21 30.60 0.88 3.89
C THR A 21 30.77 -0.16 4.99
N ALA A 22 29.99 -0.06 6.08
CA ALA A 22 30.06 -0.98 7.20
C ALA A 22 29.53 -2.39 6.85
N HIS A 23 28.44 -2.47 6.09
CA HIS A 23 27.75 -3.73 5.77
C HIS A 23 28.25 -4.42 4.50
N HIS A 24 29.04 -3.72 3.66
CA HIS A 24 29.66 -4.28 2.47
C HIS A 24 31.20 -4.08 2.53
N PRO A 25 31.95 -4.94 3.27
CA PRO A 25 33.39 -4.73 3.52
C PRO A 25 34.30 -4.69 2.28
N ILE A 26 33.78 -5.14 1.13
CA ILE A 26 34.47 -5.13 -0.17
C ILE A 26 34.22 -3.81 -0.92
N ALA A 27 33.21 -3.03 -0.54
CA ALA A 27 32.94 -1.73 -1.13
C ALA A 27 34.08 -0.74 -0.78
N ARG A 28 34.55 -0.01 -1.80
CA ARG A 28 35.52 1.07 -1.70
C ARG A 28 34.97 2.31 -2.39
N ASN A 29 35.42 3.47 -1.94
CA ASN A 29 35.02 4.78 -2.48
C ASN A 29 33.49 4.89 -2.58
N VAL A 30 32.80 4.56 -1.48
CA VAL A 30 31.33 4.61 -1.42
C VAL A 30 30.90 6.07 -1.44
N GLU A 31 30.06 6.40 -2.41
CA GLU A 31 29.41 7.70 -2.55
C GLU A 31 27.90 7.49 -2.76
N VAL A 32 27.09 8.40 -2.24
CA VAL A 32 25.63 8.40 -2.47
C VAL A 32 25.27 9.65 -3.24
N ILE A 33 24.76 9.45 -4.46
CA ILE A 33 24.40 10.53 -5.39
C ILE A 33 22.92 10.46 -5.76
N GLU A 34 22.43 11.48 -6.46
CA GLU A 34 21.07 11.53 -7.03
C GLU A 34 19.93 11.34 -5.99
N VAL A 35 20.16 11.79 -4.75
CA VAL A 35 19.17 11.67 -3.68
C VAL A 35 17.94 12.53 -4.01
N ARG A 36 16.81 11.85 -4.23
CA ARG A 36 15.53 12.46 -4.57
C ARG A 36 14.40 11.77 -3.83
N ARG A 37 13.26 12.46 -3.69
CA ARG A 37 12.03 11.90 -3.13
C ARG A 37 10.96 11.84 -4.20
N PRO A 38 10.19 10.74 -4.31
CA PRO A 38 9.04 10.70 -5.18
C PRO A 38 7.98 11.70 -4.69
N ALA A 39 7.18 12.24 -5.61
CA ALA A 39 6.11 13.18 -5.28
C ALA A 39 4.90 12.51 -4.59
N ALA A 40 4.80 11.18 -4.67
CA ALA A 40 3.71 10.36 -4.15
C ALA A 40 4.22 9.36 -3.09
N GLY A 41 3.33 8.94 -2.19
CA GLY A 41 3.65 8.12 -1.01
C GLY A 41 3.96 8.99 0.21
N ARG A 42 3.09 8.96 1.23
CA ARG A 42 3.20 9.83 2.43
C ARG A 42 3.14 9.08 3.77
N SER A 43 2.81 7.80 3.76
CA SER A 43 2.75 6.97 4.97
C SER A 43 4.14 6.59 5.48
N ASN A 44 5.14 6.57 4.60
CA ASN A 44 6.56 6.39 4.90
C ASN A 44 7.38 7.47 4.19
N GLU A 45 8.57 7.76 4.72
CA GLU A 45 9.58 8.53 3.99
C GLU A 45 10.25 7.59 2.98
N THR A 46 10.00 7.83 1.69
CA THR A 46 10.64 7.09 0.59
C THR A 46 11.74 7.96 -0.03
N VAL A 47 12.95 7.41 -0.12
CA VAL A 47 14.11 8.09 -0.73
C VAL A 47 14.65 7.24 -1.86
N LEU A 48 14.82 7.84 -3.04
CA LEU A 48 15.54 7.22 -4.14
C LEU A 48 16.94 7.81 -4.18
N ALA A 49 17.95 6.96 -4.30
CA ALA A 49 19.35 7.35 -4.39
C ALA A 49 20.13 6.36 -5.26
N THR A 50 21.33 6.75 -5.67
CA THR A 50 22.27 5.87 -6.33
C THR A 50 23.49 5.73 -5.44
N VAL A 51 23.78 4.51 -4.99
CA VAL A 51 25.03 4.21 -4.29
C VAL A 51 26.09 3.86 -5.34
N VAL A 52 27.17 4.64 -5.39
CA VAL A 52 28.32 4.35 -6.25
C VAL A 52 29.41 3.74 -5.38
N CYS A 53 29.87 2.53 -5.72
CA CYS A 53 31.00 1.92 -5.05
C CYS A 53 31.80 1.05 -6.03
N ASN A 54 33.12 1.00 -5.87
CA ASN A 54 34.02 0.27 -6.78
C ASN A 54 33.85 0.64 -8.29
N GLY A 55 33.32 1.83 -8.59
CA GLY A 55 33.02 2.26 -9.97
C GLY A 55 31.69 1.73 -10.53
N GLU A 56 30.91 0.98 -9.74
CA GLU A 56 29.58 0.49 -10.09
C GLU A 56 28.49 1.36 -9.46
N SER A 57 27.37 1.50 -10.14
CA SER A 57 26.19 2.24 -9.65
C SER A 57 25.08 1.28 -9.25
N HIS A 58 24.55 1.47 -8.05
CA HIS A 58 23.46 0.68 -7.47
C HIS A 58 22.30 1.61 -7.14
N PRO A 59 21.27 1.69 -8.02
CA PRO A 59 20.03 2.40 -7.72
C PRO A 59 19.30 1.73 -6.56
N VAL A 60 18.98 2.52 -5.54
CA VAL A 60 18.32 2.05 -4.31
C VAL A 60 17.13 2.90 -3.92
N ALA A 61 16.18 2.27 -3.26
CA ALA A 61 15.06 2.90 -2.59
C ALA A 61 15.15 2.63 -1.09
N LEU A 62 15.10 3.68 -0.28
CA LEU A 62 15.04 3.59 1.17
C LEU A 62 13.60 3.85 1.61
N ARG A 63 13.15 3.09 2.59
CA ARG A 63 11.90 3.32 3.30
C ARG A 63 12.18 3.52 4.78
N LEU A 64 11.75 4.65 5.31
CA LEU A 64 11.89 5.03 6.72
C LEU A 64 10.52 5.39 7.31
N PRO A 65 10.33 5.21 8.63
CA PRO A 65 9.14 5.74 9.28
C PRO A 65 9.11 7.27 9.17
N THR A 66 7.90 7.82 9.01
CA THR A 66 7.68 9.27 9.09
C THR A 66 7.85 9.74 10.53
N VAL A 67 8.24 11.01 10.71
CA VAL A 67 8.37 11.62 12.04
C VAL A 67 7.04 11.61 12.80
N GLN A 68 5.92 11.80 12.10
CA GLN A 68 4.59 11.60 12.66
C GLN A 68 3.99 10.30 12.11
N PRO A 69 3.73 9.30 12.96
CA PRO A 69 3.33 7.98 12.50
C PRO A 69 1.88 7.96 12.00
N SER A 70 1.68 7.35 10.83
CA SER A 70 0.35 6.99 10.28
C SER A 70 -0.16 5.67 10.84
N PHE A 71 0.73 4.85 11.40
CA PHE A 71 0.45 3.54 12.00
C PHE A 71 1.04 3.43 13.40
N PRO A 72 0.45 2.65 14.32
CA PRO A 72 0.96 2.49 15.67
C PRO A 72 2.40 1.93 15.69
N THR A 73 2.73 1.09 14.70
CA THR A 73 4.05 0.49 14.53
C THR A 73 4.40 0.39 13.04
N TYR A 74 5.64 0.70 12.69
CA TYR A 74 6.19 0.47 11.35
C TYR A 74 7.03 -0.79 11.35
N ASP A 75 6.44 -1.93 10.99
CA ASP A 75 7.17 -3.19 10.90
C ASP A 75 7.84 -3.34 9.53
N LEU A 76 8.95 -2.62 9.35
CA LEU A 76 9.76 -2.71 8.14
C LEU A 76 10.42 -4.09 7.96
N GLY A 77 10.59 -4.85 9.04
CA GLY A 77 11.06 -6.23 9.00
C GLY A 77 10.03 -7.17 8.38
N ALA A 78 8.77 -7.04 8.75
CA ALA A 78 7.67 -7.78 8.13
C ALA A 78 7.51 -7.41 6.64
N GLN A 79 7.63 -6.11 6.29
CA GLN A 79 7.62 -5.67 4.89
C GLN A 79 8.74 -6.33 4.08
N ALA A 80 9.97 -6.31 4.60
CA ALA A 80 11.11 -6.97 3.98
C ALA A 80 10.86 -8.48 3.80
N ALA A 81 10.32 -9.16 4.83
CA ALA A 81 10.02 -10.58 4.77
C ALA A 81 8.99 -10.91 3.67
N VAL A 82 7.94 -10.10 3.52
CA VAL A 82 6.93 -10.25 2.45
C VAL A 82 7.58 -10.08 1.08
N GLN A 83 8.32 -8.99 0.87
CA GLN A 83 8.96 -8.73 -0.43
C GLN A 83 10.00 -9.78 -0.80
N THR A 84 10.79 -10.27 0.18
CA THR A 84 11.71 -11.39 -0.01
C THR A 84 10.97 -12.67 -0.40
N ALA A 85 9.85 -12.98 0.26
CA ALA A 85 9.04 -14.15 -0.07
C ALA A 85 8.47 -14.10 -1.49
N LEU A 86 7.96 -12.93 -1.92
CA LEU A 86 7.45 -12.72 -3.27
C LEU A 86 8.53 -12.94 -4.32
N GLN A 87 9.70 -12.33 -4.13
CA GLN A 87 10.84 -12.47 -5.03
C GLN A 87 11.34 -13.92 -5.12
N ALA A 88 11.40 -14.64 -3.99
CA ALA A 88 11.78 -16.05 -3.97
C ALA A 88 10.80 -16.96 -4.74
N ASN A 89 9.57 -16.49 -4.96
CA ASN A 89 8.52 -17.20 -5.70
C ASN A 89 8.25 -16.61 -7.10
N GLY A 90 9.14 -15.75 -7.60
CA GLY A 90 9.04 -15.17 -8.94
C GLY A 90 7.91 -14.13 -9.09
N ILE A 91 7.39 -13.60 -7.99
CA ILE A 91 6.37 -12.55 -8.00
C ILE A 91 7.08 -11.18 -7.96
N PRO A 92 6.86 -10.30 -8.94
CA PRO A 92 7.60 -9.04 -9.03
C PRO A 92 7.23 -8.09 -7.90
N ALA A 93 8.22 -7.72 -7.09
CA ALA A 93 8.12 -6.78 -5.98
C ALA A 93 9.48 -6.09 -5.80
N ALA A 94 9.51 -4.88 -5.26
CA ALA A 94 10.78 -4.20 -4.98
C ALA A 94 11.65 -5.07 -4.05
N ARG A 95 12.88 -5.37 -4.47
CA ARG A 95 13.72 -6.39 -3.79
C ARG A 95 14.42 -5.80 -2.57
N PRO A 96 14.20 -6.35 -1.37
CA PRO A 96 14.95 -5.96 -0.17
C PRO A 96 16.44 -6.28 -0.34
N ILE A 97 17.29 -5.32 0.00
CA ILE A 97 18.72 -5.49 0.18
C ILE A 97 18.99 -5.79 1.66
N ALA A 98 18.45 -4.96 2.56
CA ALA A 98 18.57 -5.15 4.00
C ALA A 98 17.49 -4.36 4.75
N PHE A 99 17.04 -4.92 5.88
CA PHE A 99 16.37 -4.17 6.94
C PHE A 99 17.39 -3.87 8.03
N GLU A 100 17.53 -2.59 8.38
CA GLU A 100 18.40 -2.10 9.45
C GLU A 100 17.55 -1.60 10.61
N ALA A 101 17.78 -2.17 11.80
CA ALA A 101 17.08 -1.80 13.02
C ALA A 101 17.87 -0.79 13.86
N ASP A 102 19.19 -0.67 13.65
CA ASP A 102 20.02 0.29 14.35
C ASP A 102 19.75 1.72 13.85
N GLU A 103 19.14 2.51 14.71
CA GLU A 103 18.81 3.90 14.44
C GLU A 103 20.05 4.82 14.38
N SER A 104 21.24 4.35 14.78
CA SER A 104 22.45 5.18 14.79
C SER A 104 22.89 5.68 13.41
N TRP A 105 22.43 5.03 12.32
CA TRP A 105 22.78 5.40 10.95
C TRP A 105 21.96 6.56 10.40
N LEU A 106 20.63 6.51 10.57
CA LEU A 106 19.69 7.44 9.93
C LEU A 106 18.70 8.06 10.92
N GLY A 107 18.85 7.81 12.22
CA GLY A 107 17.92 8.28 13.25
C GLY A 107 16.55 7.59 13.20
N ALA A 108 16.47 6.40 12.60
CA ALA A 108 15.34 5.47 12.64
C ALA A 108 15.72 4.13 12.00
N PRO A 109 14.95 3.06 12.23
CA PRO A 109 15.03 1.84 11.43
C PRO A 109 14.69 2.15 9.97
N PHE A 110 15.29 1.42 9.04
CA PHE A 110 15.03 1.62 7.61
C PHE A 110 15.17 0.34 6.81
N LEU A 111 14.47 0.31 5.68
CA LEU A 111 14.54 -0.76 4.69
C LEU A 111 15.22 -0.23 3.43
N VAL A 112 16.32 -0.84 3.04
CA VAL A 112 17.00 -0.59 1.76
C VAL A 112 16.54 -1.63 0.75
N MET A 113 16.08 -1.18 -0.40
CA MET A 113 15.63 -2.00 -1.53
C MET A 113 16.36 -1.57 -2.81
N THR A 114 16.32 -2.41 -3.83
CA THR A 114 16.62 -1.98 -5.20
C THR A 114 15.61 -0.92 -5.65
N ALA A 115 16.08 0.06 -6.41
CA ALA A 115 15.18 0.92 -7.18
C ALA A 115 14.84 0.22 -8.50
N GLU A 116 13.66 -0.39 -8.53
CA GLU A 116 13.17 -1.10 -9.71
C GLU A 116 12.84 -0.12 -10.85
N PRO A 117 13.08 -0.50 -12.12
CA PRO A 117 12.75 0.35 -13.26
C PRO A 117 11.25 0.45 -13.46
N GLY A 118 10.81 1.58 -14.01
CA GLY A 118 9.41 1.79 -14.38
C GLY A 118 8.83 3.04 -13.73
N ARG A 119 7.51 3.18 -13.88
CA ARG A 119 6.74 4.31 -13.39
C ARG A 119 5.51 3.82 -12.63
N SER A 120 5.17 4.52 -11.56
CA SER A 120 3.87 4.43 -10.91
C SER A 120 3.11 5.73 -11.15
N PHE A 121 1.79 5.67 -10.95
CA PHE A 121 0.91 6.82 -11.01
C PHE A 121 0.12 6.95 -9.70
N GLY A 122 -0.45 8.13 -9.47
CA GLY A 122 -1.19 8.42 -8.25
C GLY A 122 -2.54 7.70 -8.15
N ASP A 123 -3.33 8.10 -7.16
CA ASP A 123 -4.60 7.45 -6.83
C ASP A 123 -5.66 7.55 -7.95
N ALA A 124 -5.52 8.51 -8.89
CA ALA A 124 -6.47 8.71 -9.99
C ALA A 124 -5.84 8.37 -11.35
N PRO A 125 -5.83 7.08 -11.77
CA PRO A 125 -5.23 6.64 -13.03
C PRO A 125 -5.73 7.41 -14.27
N ALA A 126 -7.02 7.78 -14.31
CA ALA A 126 -7.61 8.51 -15.42
C ALA A 126 -7.09 9.95 -15.59
N LEU A 127 -6.40 10.49 -14.58
CA LEU A 127 -5.76 11.81 -14.63
C LEU A 127 -4.25 11.73 -14.90
N ASP A 128 -3.67 10.53 -14.90
CA ASP A 128 -2.26 10.35 -15.20
C ASP A 128 -1.98 10.61 -16.69
N SER A 129 -1.01 11.46 -16.98
CA SER A 129 -0.74 11.92 -18.35
C SER A 129 -0.15 10.83 -19.24
N TRP A 130 0.67 9.93 -18.68
CA TRP A 130 1.21 8.81 -19.45
C TRP A 130 0.11 7.79 -19.75
N LEU A 131 -0.62 7.35 -18.73
CA LEU A 131 -1.65 6.33 -18.90
C LEU A 131 -2.76 6.82 -19.85
N ALA A 132 -3.20 8.07 -19.70
CA ALA A 132 -4.19 8.68 -20.60
C ALA A 132 -3.69 8.76 -22.06
N GLY A 133 -2.38 8.92 -22.26
CA GLY A 133 -1.74 9.01 -23.58
C GLY A 133 -1.31 7.67 -24.20
N ALA A 134 -1.29 6.57 -23.44
CA ALA A 134 -0.68 5.29 -23.85
C ALA A 134 -1.54 4.45 -24.83
N GLY A 135 -2.80 4.83 -25.05
CA GLY A 135 -3.76 4.07 -25.85
C GLY A 135 -4.39 2.89 -25.10
N GLU A 136 -5.58 2.48 -25.53
CA GLU A 136 -6.41 1.49 -24.81
C GLU A 136 -5.73 0.13 -24.63
N ALA A 137 -4.88 -0.30 -25.57
CA ALA A 137 -4.17 -1.56 -25.48
C ALA A 137 -3.13 -1.59 -24.32
N VAL A 138 -2.42 -0.49 -24.10
CA VAL A 138 -1.47 -0.36 -22.98
C VAL A 138 -2.24 -0.20 -21.66
N GLN A 139 -3.31 0.60 -21.66
CA GLN A 139 -4.18 0.73 -20.49
C GLN A 139 -4.78 -0.62 -20.05
N ARG A 140 -5.25 -1.43 -21.02
CA ARG A 140 -5.71 -2.80 -20.78
C ARG A 140 -4.61 -3.67 -20.17
N ARG A 141 -3.39 -3.59 -20.70
CA ARG A 141 -2.24 -4.35 -20.19
C ARG A 141 -1.88 -3.98 -18.76
N VAL A 142 -1.91 -2.70 -18.40
CA VAL A 142 -1.70 -2.20 -17.03
C VAL A 142 -2.70 -2.83 -16.07
N HIS A 143 -3.99 -2.79 -16.43
CA HIS A 143 -5.06 -3.36 -15.61
C HIS A 143 -4.94 -4.89 -15.48
N ASP A 144 -4.79 -5.60 -16.58
CA ASP A 144 -4.74 -7.06 -16.59
C ASP A 144 -3.45 -7.59 -15.96
N GLY A 145 -2.35 -6.84 -16.09
CA GLY A 145 -1.08 -7.09 -15.41
C GLY A 145 -1.22 -6.95 -13.90
N PHE A 146 -1.90 -5.91 -13.41
CA PHE A 146 -2.22 -5.76 -12.00
C PHE A 146 -3.08 -6.91 -11.47
N ALA A 147 -4.16 -7.27 -12.19
CA ALA A 147 -5.02 -8.39 -11.81
C ALA A 147 -4.26 -9.72 -11.74
N THR A 148 -3.32 -9.93 -12.66
CA THR A 148 -2.48 -11.13 -12.72
C THR A 148 -1.47 -11.16 -11.57
N LEU A 149 -0.83 -10.03 -11.28
CA LEU A 149 0.06 -9.86 -10.14
C LEU A 149 -0.67 -10.14 -8.82
N LEU A 150 -1.83 -9.53 -8.61
CA LEU A 150 -2.60 -9.69 -7.38
C LEU A 150 -3.06 -11.14 -7.17
N ALA A 151 -3.49 -11.82 -8.23
CA ALA A 151 -3.81 -13.24 -8.16
C ALA A 151 -2.57 -14.09 -7.81
N ALA A 152 -1.39 -13.78 -8.35
CA ALA A 152 -0.15 -14.48 -8.00
C ALA A 152 0.21 -14.29 -6.51
N VAL A 153 0.02 -13.09 -5.97
CA VAL A 153 0.15 -12.81 -4.53
C VAL A 153 -0.81 -13.67 -3.71
N HIS A 154 -2.07 -13.78 -4.13
CA HIS A 154 -3.08 -14.56 -3.41
C HIS A 154 -2.85 -16.08 -3.49
N HIS A 155 -2.18 -16.57 -4.54
CA HIS A 155 -1.79 -17.97 -4.69
C HIS A 155 -0.47 -18.35 -3.98
N LEU A 156 0.27 -17.38 -3.45
CA LEU A 156 1.48 -17.66 -2.68
C LEU A 156 1.15 -18.49 -1.43
N ASP A 157 1.83 -19.63 -1.24
CA ASP A 157 1.81 -20.35 0.02
C ASP A 157 2.57 -19.57 1.10
N TRP A 158 1.85 -18.68 1.76
CA TRP A 158 2.36 -17.80 2.82
C TRP A 158 2.84 -18.57 4.05
N ARG A 159 2.40 -19.83 4.26
CA ARG A 159 2.90 -20.67 5.35
C ARG A 159 4.28 -21.21 5.02
N GLN A 160 4.43 -21.79 3.82
CA GLN A 160 5.71 -22.27 3.32
C GLN A 160 6.73 -21.13 3.19
N ALA A 161 6.27 -19.95 2.79
CA ALA A 161 7.09 -18.73 2.74
C ALA A 161 7.43 -18.13 4.12
N GLY A 162 6.92 -18.71 5.23
CA GLY A 162 7.24 -18.28 6.58
C GLY A 162 6.51 -17.01 7.06
N LEU A 163 5.62 -16.44 6.26
CA LEU A 163 4.92 -15.18 6.55
C LEU A 163 3.95 -15.28 7.74
N HIS A 164 3.53 -16.50 8.07
CA HIS A 164 2.73 -16.79 9.27
C HIS A 164 3.39 -16.30 10.58
N LYS A 165 4.72 -16.14 10.59
CA LYS A 165 5.49 -15.73 11.77
C LYS A 165 5.53 -14.22 11.99
N VAL A 166 5.24 -13.43 10.96
CA VAL A 166 5.44 -11.97 10.96
C VAL A 166 4.15 -11.19 10.67
N LEU A 167 3.15 -11.81 10.04
CA LEU A 167 1.90 -11.13 9.68
C LEU A 167 0.78 -11.41 10.69
N ARG A 168 0.13 -10.34 11.19
CA ARG A 168 -0.88 -10.37 12.25
C ARG A 168 -2.10 -11.27 11.96
N GLY A 169 -2.58 -11.32 10.71
CA GLY A 169 -3.78 -12.08 10.35
C GLY A 169 -3.58 -13.59 10.31
N SER A 170 -2.34 -14.08 10.49
CA SER A 170 -2.02 -15.51 10.44
C SER A 170 -2.74 -16.32 11.53
N HIS A 171 -3.19 -15.62 12.58
CA HIS A 171 -3.88 -16.17 13.73
C HIS A 171 -5.20 -15.41 13.96
N GLY A 172 -6.33 -15.97 13.50
CA GLY A 172 -7.67 -15.45 13.79
C GLY A 172 -8.42 -14.82 12.61
N GLY A 173 -7.83 -14.81 11.42
CA GLY A 173 -8.53 -14.48 10.17
C GLY A 173 -9.17 -13.10 10.17
N LEU A 174 -10.33 -12.99 9.53
CA LEU A 174 -11.09 -11.78 9.32
C LEU A 174 -11.54 -11.13 10.63
N ALA A 175 -11.90 -11.92 11.64
CA ALA A 175 -12.27 -11.38 12.96
C ALA A 175 -11.09 -10.68 13.65
N ALA A 176 -9.88 -11.23 13.52
CA ALA A 176 -8.67 -10.59 14.04
C ALA A 176 -8.34 -9.30 13.26
N GLU A 177 -8.52 -9.31 11.94
CA GLU A 177 -8.31 -8.12 11.11
C GLU A 177 -9.31 -7.01 11.46
N VAL A 178 -10.61 -7.33 11.61
CA VAL A 178 -11.63 -6.36 12.06
C VAL A 178 -11.25 -5.76 13.40
N ARG A 179 -10.89 -6.60 14.40
CA ARG A 179 -10.46 -6.11 15.71
C ARG A 179 -9.24 -5.18 15.61
N TRP A 180 -8.24 -5.54 14.82
CA TRP A 180 -7.06 -4.70 14.62
C TRP A 180 -7.44 -3.32 14.07
N TRP A 181 -8.39 -3.25 13.13
CA TRP A 181 -8.84 -1.97 12.58
C TRP A 181 -9.71 -1.15 13.55
N LEU A 182 -10.45 -1.80 14.46
CA LEU A 182 -11.13 -1.11 15.55
C LEU A 182 -10.12 -0.51 16.54
N ASP A 183 -9.08 -1.27 16.90
CA ASP A 183 -7.99 -0.78 17.74
C ASP A 183 -7.22 0.36 17.05
N TYR A 184 -6.96 0.21 15.75
CA TYR A 184 -6.35 1.26 14.91
C TYR A 184 -7.20 2.53 14.92
N LEU A 185 -8.52 2.45 14.70
CA LEU A 185 -9.40 3.61 14.70
C LEU A 185 -9.34 4.35 16.04
N ASN A 186 -9.36 3.61 17.15
CA ASN A 186 -9.25 4.19 18.48
C ASN A 186 -7.90 4.89 18.70
N TRP A 187 -6.80 4.26 18.31
CA TRP A 187 -5.46 4.84 18.36
C TRP A 187 -5.33 6.08 17.46
N ALA A 188 -5.79 5.98 16.21
CA ALA A 188 -5.69 7.00 15.19
C ALA A 188 -6.39 8.31 15.59
N ALA A 189 -7.47 8.18 16.37
CA ALA A 189 -8.29 9.27 16.85
C ALA A 189 -7.98 9.71 18.30
N ASP A 190 -6.84 9.29 18.86
CA ASP A 190 -6.41 9.58 20.24
C ASP A 190 -7.49 9.24 21.29
N GLY A 191 -8.18 8.11 21.10
CA GLY A 191 -9.27 7.65 21.96
C GLY A 191 -10.62 8.31 21.72
N ASN A 192 -10.75 9.18 20.72
CA ASN A 192 -11.98 9.92 20.42
C ASN A 192 -12.34 9.86 18.92
N PRO A 193 -12.73 8.66 18.42
CA PRO A 193 -13.13 8.48 17.02
C PRO A 193 -14.38 9.28 16.71
N HIS A 194 -14.47 9.77 15.47
CA HIS A 194 -15.64 10.50 15.01
C HIS A 194 -16.89 9.60 15.03
N PRO A 195 -18.08 10.07 15.45
CA PRO A 195 -19.27 9.23 15.57
C PRO A 195 -19.64 8.48 14.28
N ARG A 196 -19.49 9.10 13.11
CA ARG A 196 -19.75 8.42 11.82
C ARG A 196 -18.78 7.26 11.54
N LEU A 197 -17.49 7.43 11.88
CA LEU A 197 -16.51 6.34 11.78
C LEU A 197 -16.82 5.23 12.79
N GLN A 198 -17.25 5.59 14.00
CA GLN A 198 -17.66 4.64 15.01
C GLN A 198 -18.88 3.82 14.58
N SER A 199 -19.88 4.45 13.96
CA SER A 199 -21.05 3.75 13.41
C SER A 199 -20.67 2.78 12.28
N LEU A 200 -19.79 3.22 11.36
CA LEU A 200 -19.28 2.37 10.29
C LEU A 200 -18.50 1.16 10.84
N ALA A 201 -17.65 1.39 11.83
CA ALA A 201 -16.93 0.35 12.55
C ALA A 201 -17.85 -0.68 13.22
N GLN A 202 -18.89 -0.20 13.92
CA GLN A 202 -19.89 -1.06 14.55
C GLN A 202 -20.66 -1.89 13.52
N TRP A 203 -21.00 -1.31 12.37
CA TRP A 203 -21.65 -2.05 11.30
C TRP A 203 -20.73 -3.16 10.76
N CYS A 204 -19.46 -2.87 10.49
CA CYS A 204 -18.50 -3.88 10.02
C CYS A 204 -18.35 -5.03 11.02
N GLU A 205 -18.24 -4.73 12.33
CA GLU A 205 -18.13 -5.73 13.38
C GLU A 205 -19.40 -6.59 13.52
N ALA A 206 -20.58 -5.98 13.42
CA ALA A 206 -21.85 -6.70 13.54
C ALA A 206 -22.17 -7.59 12.32
N ASN A 207 -21.61 -7.29 11.16
CA ASN A 207 -21.96 -7.93 9.88
C ASN A 207 -20.82 -8.76 9.28
N VAL A 208 -19.80 -9.15 10.07
CA VAL A 208 -18.70 -9.99 9.58
C VAL A 208 -19.26 -11.24 8.88
N PRO A 209 -18.82 -11.56 7.65
CA PRO A 209 -19.27 -12.74 6.92
C PRO A 209 -19.13 -14.02 7.74
N THR A 210 -20.20 -14.82 7.78
CA THR A 210 -20.22 -16.07 8.56
C THR A 210 -19.33 -17.17 7.96
N SER A 211 -19.15 -17.14 6.64
CA SER A 211 -18.24 -18.03 5.91
C SER A 211 -16.97 -17.27 5.57
N GLU A 212 -15.87 -17.65 6.21
CA GLU A 212 -14.56 -17.10 5.88
C GLU A 212 -13.97 -17.83 4.67
N PRO A 213 -13.67 -17.11 3.56
CA PRO A 213 -12.98 -17.70 2.42
C PRO A 213 -11.56 -18.15 2.78
N PRO A 214 -10.90 -18.99 1.95
CA PRO A 214 -9.53 -19.40 2.19
C PRO A 214 -8.58 -18.19 2.35
N LEU A 215 -7.77 -18.24 3.41
CA LEU A 215 -6.81 -17.17 3.73
C LEU A 215 -5.60 -17.19 2.79
N SER A 216 -5.28 -16.03 2.24
CA SER A 216 -4.11 -15.76 1.41
C SER A 216 -3.23 -14.66 2.02
N LEU A 217 -2.06 -14.42 1.43
CA LEU A 217 -1.36 -13.16 1.63
C LEU A 217 -2.23 -12.04 1.03
N CYS A 218 -2.59 -11.05 1.85
CA CYS A 218 -3.20 -9.81 1.40
C CYS A 218 -2.15 -8.71 1.38
N TRP A 219 -2.06 -7.98 0.28
CA TRP A 219 -1.17 -6.85 0.10
C TRP A 219 -1.59 -5.66 0.97
N GLY A 220 -2.88 -5.40 1.10
CA GLY A 220 -3.42 -4.39 2.00
C GLY A 220 -3.70 -3.05 1.30
N ASP A 221 -2.71 -2.43 0.63
CA ASP A 221 -2.89 -1.27 -0.27
C ASP A 221 -2.82 -1.71 -1.75
N ALA A 222 -3.63 -2.71 -2.10
CA ALA A 222 -3.67 -3.32 -3.43
C ALA A 222 -4.36 -2.39 -4.44
N ARG A 223 -3.59 -1.49 -5.06
CA ARG A 223 -4.07 -0.60 -6.11
C ARG A 223 -3.10 -0.49 -7.27
N VAL A 224 -3.63 -0.23 -8.46
CA VAL A 224 -2.86 -0.06 -9.70
C VAL A 224 -1.75 1.01 -9.58
N GLY A 225 -1.95 2.05 -8.76
CA GLY A 225 -0.94 3.08 -8.51
C GLY A 225 0.26 2.64 -7.65
N ASN A 226 0.18 1.48 -6.98
CA ASN A 226 1.27 0.91 -6.19
C ASN A 226 2.09 -0.14 -6.95
N VAL A 227 2.01 -0.11 -8.27
CA VAL A 227 2.82 -0.94 -9.16
C VAL A 227 3.68 -0.04 -10.02
N LEU A 228 4.92 -0.47 -10.26
CA LEU A 228 5.76 0.07 -11.32
C LEU A 228 5.47 -0.66 -12.63
N TYR A 229 5.33 0.12 -13.70
CA TYR A 229 5.12 -0.37 -15.05
C TYR A 229 6.22 0.13 -15.99
N ASP A 230 6.56 -0.66 -17.00
CA ASP A 230 7.38 -0.20 -18.12
C ASP A 230 6.56 0.64 -19.12
N ASP A 231 7.20 1.09 -20.21
CA ASP A 231 6.53 1.89 -21.24
C ASP A 231 5.47 1.13 -22.04
N HIS A 232 5.45 -0.21 -21.97
CA HIS A 232 4.48 -1.07 -22.64
C HIS A 232 3.28 -1.42 -21.76
N GLY A 233 3.34 -1.07 -20.47
CA GLY A 233 2.32 -1.36 -19.47
C GLY A 233 2.51 -2.69 -18.76
N ASP A 234 3.70 -3.30 -18.87
CA ASP A 234 4.05 -4.53 -18.17
C ASP A 234 4.50 -4.23 -16.73
N VAL A 235 4.08 -5.08 -15.79
CA VAL A 235 4.41 -4.98 -14.37
C VAL A 235 5.90 -5.24 -14.16
N THR A 236 6.59 -4.31 -13.51
CA THR A 236 8.00 -4.50 -13.11
C THR A 236 8.13 -4.79 -11.63
N ALA A 237 7.34 -4.13 -10.76
CA ALA A 237 7.38 -4.38 -9.32
C ALA A 237 6.13 -3.90 -8.58
N ALA A 238 5.60 -4.74 -7.68
CA ALA A 238 4.71 -4.31 -6.61
C ALA A 238 5.47 -3.55 -5.51
N LEU A 239 4.88 -2.46 -5.03
CA LEU A 239 5.41 -1.59 -3.98
C LEU A 239 4.56 -1.68 -2.70
N ASP A 240 4.95 -0.94 -1.67
CA ASP A 240 4.06 -0.61 -0.55
C ASP A 240 3.36 -1.78 0.17
N TRP A 241 4.11 -2.53 0.97
CA TRP A 241 3.64 -3.71 1.69
C TRP A 241 3.32 -3.44 3.16
N GLU A 242 3.16 -2.18 3.57
CA GLU A 242 3.03 -1.82 4.98
C GLU A 242 1.73 -2.29 5.64
N LEU A 243 0.67 -2.47 4.85
CA LEU A 243 -0.62 -2.98 5.29
C LEU A 243 -0.76 -4.50 5.16
N ALA A 244 0.29 -5.19 4.70
CA ALA A 244 0.24 -6.61 4.43
C ALA A 244 -0.25 -7.40 5.65
N THR A 245 -1.07 -8.41 5.38
CA THR A 245 -1.67 -9.27 6.39
C THR A 245 -2.03 -10.62 5.78
N ILE A 246 -2.58 -11.51 6.60
CA ILE A 246 -3.19 -12.75 6.11
C ILE A 246 -4.70 -12.60 6.26
N GLY A 247 -5.43 -12.83 5.17
CA GLY A 247 -6.87 -12.61 5.11
C GLY A 247 -7.48 -13.22 3.85
N PRO A 248 -8.81 -13.16 3.69
CA PRO A 248 -9.46 -13.49 2.43
C PRO A 248 -8.97 -12.58 1.30
N ALA A 249 -8.71 -13.15 0.12
CA ALA A 249 -8.36 -12.43 -1.12
C ALA A 249 -9.28 -11.24 -1.41
N GLU A 250 -10.55 -11.37 -1.04
CA GLU A 250 -11.60 -10.37 -1.15
C GLU A 250 -11.26 -9.04 -0.48
N MET A 251 -10.42 -9.02 0.56
CA MET A 251 -9.97 -7.78 1.18
C MET A 251 -9.20 -6.89 0.21
N ASP A 252 -8.31 -7.47 -0.60
CA ASP A 252 -7.53 -6.71 -1.60
C ASP A 252 -8.36 -6.39 -2.83
N VAL A 253 -9.22 -7.32 -3.27
CA VAL A 253 -10.08 -7.09 -4.44
C VAL A 253 -11.10 -6.00 -4.16
N ALA A 254 -11.66 -5.97 -2.95
CA ALA A 254 -12.50 -4.88 -2.51
C ALA A 254 -11.72 -3.57 -2.40
N TRP A 255 -10.45 -3.61 -1.94
CA TRP A 255 -9.60 -2.43 -1.87
C TRP A 255 -9.41 -1.80 -3.24
N TRP A 256 -9.09 -2.64 -4.22
CA TRP A 256 -8.96 -2.23 -5.61
C TRP A 256 -10.26 -1.64 -6.16
N PHE A 257 -11.37 -2.38 -6.13
CA PHE A 257 -12.61 -1.93 -6.78
C PHE A 257 -13.29 -0.77 -6.05
N ALA A 258 -13.34 -0.76 -4.72
CA ALA A 258 -14.01 0.31 -3.98
C ALA A 258 -13.31 1.65 -4.17
N LEU A 259 -11.97 1.67 -4.20
CA LEU A 259 -11.21 2.90 -4.38
C LEU A 259 -11.21 3.37 -5.84
N ASP A 260 -11.15 2.46 -6.81
CA ASP A 260 -11.30 2.81 -8.22
C ASP A 260 -12.70 3.40 -8.49
N ASP A 261 -13.77 2.75 -7.99
CA ASP A 261 -15.15 3.22 -8.07
C ASP A 261 -15.30 4.63 -7.48
N LEU A 262 -14.83 4.81 -6.23
CA LEU A 262 -14.90 6.09 -5.54
C LEU A 262 -14.21 7.19 -6.34
N LEU A 263 -12.97 6.95 -6.77
CA LEU A 263 -12.16 7.97 -7.43
C LEU A 263 -12.69 8.28 -8.83
N SER A 264 -13.11 7.28 -9.61
CA SER A 264 -13.75 7.49 -10.91
C SER A 264 -15.05 8.28 -10.82
N ASN A 265 -15.85 8.05 -9.78
CA ASN A 265 -17.06 8.83 -9.53
C ASN A 265 -16.76 10.28 -9.15
N LEU A 266 -15.78 10.50 -8.25
CA LEU A 266 -15.38 11.85 -7.82
C LEU A 266 -14.83 12.70 -8.98
N ILE A 267 -14.06 12.09 -9.89
CA ILE A 267 -13.48 12.79 -11.04
C ILE A 267 -14.39 12.79 -12.27
N GLY A 268 -15.44 11.97 -12.28
CA GLY A 268 -16.36 11.79 -13.41
C GLY A 268 -15.71 11.18 -14.65
N ARG A 269 -14.63 10.39 -14.48
CA ARG A 269 -13.83 9.82 -15.57
C ARG A 269 -13.30 8.44 -15.21
N THR A 270 -13.24 7.56 -16.20
CA THR A 270 -12.58 6.25 -16.13
C THR A 270 -11.41 6.20 -17.11
N VAL A 271 -10.54 5.20 -16.99
CA VAL A 271 -9.54 4.89 -18.01
C VAL A 271 -10.22 4.10 -19.13
N PRO A 272 -10.27 4.57 -20.39
CA PRO A 272 -11.04 3.90 -21.45
C PRO A 272 -10.66 2.44 -21.69
N GLY A 273 -9.37 2.12 -21.58
CA GLY A 273 -8.87 0.76 -21.71
C GLY A 273 -8.98 -0.09 -20.44
N PHE A 274 -9.60 0.37 -19.34
CA PHE A 274 -9.95 -0.47 -18.20
C PHE A 274 -11.30 -1.16 -18.46
N PRO A 275 -11.56 -2.36 -17.90
CA PRO A 275 -12.84 -3.03 -18.09
C PRO A 275 -13.86 -2.42 -17.14
N ASN A 276 -15.15 -2.67 -17.37
CA ASN A 276 -16.13 -2.42 -16.31
C ASN A 276 -15.92 -3.41 -15.15
N ASN A 277 -16.45 -3.07 -13.97
CA ASN A 277 -16.28 -3.88 -12.76
C ASN A 277 -16.77 -5.32 -12.91
N GLU A 278 -17.87 -5.55 -13.61
CA GLU A 278 -18.40 -6.90 -13.81
C GLU A 278 -17.40 -7.78 -14.58
N THR A 279 -16.86 -7.25 -15.67
CA THR A 279 -15.83 -7.93 -16.48
C THR A 279 -14.53 -8.08 -15.69
N ALA A 280 -14.11 -7.04 -14.96
CA ALA A 280 -12.92 -7.07 -14.12
C ALA A 280 -13.04 -8.16 -13.03
N GLN A 281 -14.19 -8.26 -12.38
CA GLN A 281 -14.51 -9.24 -11.36
C GLN A 281 -14.46 -10.66 -11.93
N GLN A 282 -15.19 -10.93 -13.03
CA GLN A 282 -15.19 -12.24 -13.69
C GLN A 282 -13.78 -12.67 -14.11
N ASN A 283 -13.01 -11.74 -14.67
CA ASN A 283 -11.61 -11.97 -15.05
C ASN A 283 -10.73 -12.29 -13.84
N TYR A 284 -11.00 -11.67 -12.69
CA TYR A 284 -10.27 -11.93 -11.46
C TYR A 284 -10.63 -13.27 -10.85
N GLU A 285 -11.93 -13.59 -10.75
CA GLU A 285 -12.44 -14.87 -10.25
C GLU A 285 -11.88 -16.05 -11.05
N ALA A 286 -11.75 -15.91 -12.37
CA ALA A 286 -11.10 -16.90 -13.23
C ALA A 286 -9.62 -17.13 -12.87
N ARG A 287 -8.88 -16.09 -12.47
CA ARG A 287 -7.48 -16.20 -12.01
C ARG A 287 -7.38 -16.75 -10.60
N LEU A 288 -8.30 -16.37 -9.72
CA LEU A 288 -8.39 -16.86 -8.35
C LEU A 288 -8.82 -18.35 -8.31
N GLY A 289 -9.55 -18.81 -9.32
CA GLY A 289 -10.05 -20.18 -9.43
C GLY A 289 -11.33 -20.44 -8.64
N ARG A 290 -11.97 -19.38 -8.14
CA ARG A 290 -13.24 -19.42 -7.38
C ARG A 290 -13.96 -18.06 -7.45
N PRO A 291 -15.29 -18.02 -7.27
CA PRO A 291 -16.00 -16.75 -7.11
C PRO A 291 -15.54 -16.02 -5.85
N LEU A 292 -15.66 -14.68 -5.88
CA LEU A 292 -15.46 -13.83 -4.71
C LEU A 292 -16.70 -13.92 -3.81
N GLN A 293 -16.48 -13.94 -2.50
CA GLN A 293 -17.56 -14.10 -1.51
C GLN A 293 -17.72 -12.81 -0.70
N ASP A 294 -18.97 -12.42 -0.44
CA ASP A 294 -19.29 -11.29 0.44
C ASP A 294 -18.58 -9.97 0.08
N LEU A 295 -18.30 -9.75 -1.21
CA LEU A 295 -17.49 -8.62 -1.70
C LEU A 295 -18.08 -7.26 -1.27
N GLY A 296 -19.40 -7.16 -1.13
CA GLY A 296 -20.06 -5.95 -0.62
C GLY A 296 -19.63 -5.58 0.80
N TRP A 297 -19.60 -6.55 1.72
CA TRP A 297 -19.09 -6.33 3.07
C TRP A 297 -17.60 -5.92 3.03
N HIS A 298 -16.80 -6.61 2.22
CA HIS A 298 -15.37 -6.29 2.08
C HIS A 298 -15.16 -4.86 1.53
N LYS A 299 -16.00 -4.38 0.60
CA LYS A 299 -15.96 -2.99 0.11
C LYS A 299 -16.28 -2.00 1.22
N ILE A 300 -17.29 -2.25 2.06
CA ILE A 300 -17.61 -1.40 3.21
C ILE A 300 -16.44 -1.41 4.21
N PHE A 301 -15.87 -2.58 4.51
CA PHE A 301 -14.72 -2.69 5.39
C PHE A 301 -13.50 -1.89 4.88
N VAL A 302 -13.23 -1.91 3.57
CA VAL A 302 -12.19 -1.05 2.96
C VAL A 302 -12.45 0.43 3.20
N THR A 303 -13.71 0.89 3.09
CA THR A 303 -14.03 2.30 3.34
C THR A 303 -13.75 2.70 4.80
N LEU A 304 -14.03 1.82 5.77
CA LEU A 304 -13.65 2.03 7.17
C LEU A 304 -12.13 2.19 7.32
N ARG A 305 -11.37 1.23 6.77
CA ARG A 305 -9.90 1.20 6.83
C ARG A 305 -9.29 2.49 6.26
N THR A 306 -9.70 2.85 5.05
CA THR A 306 -9.21 4.03 4.33
C THR A 306 -9.65 5.34 5.00
N ALA A 307 -10.88 5.40 5.50
CA ALA A 307 -11.38 6.59 6.21
C ALA A 307 -10.67 6.79 7.55
N ALA A 308 -10.34 5.71 8.28
CA ALA A 308 -9.55 5.79 9.50
C ALA A 308 -8.11 6.28 9.25
N VAL A 309 -7.44 5.77 8.20
CA VAL A 309 -6.10 6.26 7.79
C VAL A 309 -6.16 7.74 7.39
N THR A 310 -7.18 8.12 6.63
CA THR A 310 -7.38 9.51 6.20
C THR A 310 -7.65 10.43 7.39
N ASP A 311 -8.43 9.99 8.39
CA ASP A 311 -8.67 10.73 9.63
C ASP A 311 -7.36 10.93 10.41
N ARG A 312 -6.53 9.89 10.54
CA ARG A 312 -5.20 10.02 11.17
C ARG A 312 -4.35 11.06 10.44
N GLN A 313 -4.29 10.99 9.11
CA GLN A 313 -3.50 11.94 8.30
C GLN A 313 -4.04 13.37 8.42
N ALA A 314 -5.36 13.56 8.47
CA ALA A 314 -5.98 14.86 8.65
C ALA A 314 -5.68 15.47 10.03
N ARG A 315 -5.74 14.67 11.10
CA ARG A 315 -5.40 15.09 12.47
C ARG A 315 -3.94 15.48 12.61
N THR A 316 -3.05 14.63 12.10
CA THR A 316 -1.60 14.86 11.98
C THR A 316 -1.31 16.19 11.26
N ALA A 317 -1.92 16.41 10.10
CA ALA A 317 -1.77 17.66 9.36
C ALA A 317 -2.29 18.88 10.15
N ALA A 318 -3.47 18.77 10.78
CA ALA A 318 -4.06 19.84 11.58
C ALA A 318 -3.18 20.21 12.80
N ALA A 319 -2.59 19.22 13.46
CA ALA A 319 -1.64 19.44 14.56
C ALA A 319 -0.39 20.20 14.11
N LEU A 320 -0.03 20.10 12.83
CA LEU A 320 1.06 20.85 12.19
C LEU A 320 0.62 22.18 11.57
N GLY A 321 -0.64 22.60 11.77
CA GLY A 321 -1.19 23.83 11.19
C GLY A 321 -1.43 23.75 9.67
N ALA A 322 -1.51 22.54 9.12
CA ALA A 322 -1.76 22.27 7.71
C ALA A 322 -3.13 21.60 7.50
N THR A 323 -3.61 21.58 6.25
CA THR A 323 -4.84 20.87 5.86
C THR A 323 -4.49 19.68 4.96
N TYR A 324 -4.96 18.49 5.31
CA TYR A 324 -4.78 17.30 4.48
C TYR A 324 -5.84 17.24 3.37
N ARG A 325 -5.44 17.40 2.10
CA ARG A 325 -6.30 17.30 0.89
C ARG A 325 -7.62 18.11 0.93
N GLY A 326 -7.77 19.07 1.85
CA GLY A 326 -9.06 19.74 2.12
C GLY A 326 -10.13 18.80 2.72
N VAL A 327 -9.74 17.62 3.19
CA VAL A 327 -10.60 16.61 3.77
C VAL A 327 -10.46 16.66 5.29
N ASN A 328 -11.57 16.86 5.99
CA ASN A 328 -11.74 16.47 7.38
C ASN A 328 -12.74 15.31 7.44
N VAL A 329 -12.95 14.71 8.62
CA VAL A 329 -13.87 13.58 8.75
C VAL A 329 -15.31 13.90 8.34
N ASP A 330 -15.77 15.16 8.52
CA ASP A 330 -17.11 15.60 8.10
C ASP A 330 -17.30 15.54 6.58
N ASN A 331 -16.24 15.89 5.84
CA ASN A 331 -16.22 15.94 4.38
C ASN A 331 -15.39 14.80 3.77
N ASN A 332 -15.28 13.66 4.47
CA ASN A 332 -14.51 12.52 3.96
C ASN A 332 -15.33 11.74 2.90
N PRO A 333 -14.95 11.79 1.61
CA PRO A 333 -15.72 11.13 0.55
C PRO A 333 -15.67 9.60 0.66
N VAL A 334 -14.61 9.05 1.28
CA VAL A 334 -14.50 7.60 1.54
C VAL A 334 -15.54 7.16 2.56
N LEU A 335 -15.72 7.95 3.61
CA LEU A 335 -16.72 7.67 4.66
C LEU A 335 -18.14 7.77 4.10
N ALA A 336 -18.43 8.83 3.33
CA ALA A 336 -19.73 8.99 2.68
C ALA A 336 -20.02 7.83 1.71
N TYR A 337 -19.01 7.34 0.99
CA TYR A 337 -19.14 6.19 0.11
C TYR A 337 -19.41 4.89 0.89
N GLY A 338 -18.76 4.69 2.05
CA GLY A 338 -19.05 3.57 2.94
C GLY A 338 -20.49 3.54 3.43
N GLU A 339 -21.00 4.70 3.86
CA GLU A 339 -22.41 4.87 4.28
C GLU A 339 -23.37 4.57 3.12
N GLN A 340 -23.07 5.06 1.91
CA GLN A 340 -23.87 4.76 0.71
C GLN A 340 -23.88 3.26 0.38
N LEU A 341 -22.76 2.56 0.57
CA LEU A 341 -22.69 1.11 0.36
C LEU A 341 -23.52 0.35 1.39
N ILE A 342 -23.54 0.78 2.66
CA ILE A 342 -24.43 0.21 3.68
C ILE A 342 -25.89 0.34 3.26
N ASP A 343 -26.30 1.53 2.84
CA ASP A 343 -27.68 1.78 2.38
C ASP A 343 -28.06 0.90 1.18
N GLN A 344 -27.09 0.52 0.33
CA GLN A 344 -27.31 -0.40 -0.78
C GLN A 344 -27.43 -1.86 -0.31
N CYS A 345 -26.65 -2.28 0.68
CA CYS A 345 -26.71 -3.63 1.24
C CYS A 345 -28.03 -3.91 1.96
N ASP A 346 -28.61 -2.93 2.66
CA ASP A 346 -29.92 -3.08 3.30
C ASP A 346 -31.07 -3.26 2.28
N ASN A 347 -30.78 -3.08 0.99
CA ASN A 347 -31.71 -3.26 -0.13
C ASN A 347 -31.40 -4.52 -1.00
N TRP A 348 -30.46 -5.38 -0.61
CA TRP A 348 -30.10 -6.63 -1.31
C TRP A 348 -30.81 -7.86 -0.72
#